data_AF-A0A117MTY9-F1
#
_entry.id   AF-A0A117MTY9-F1
#
_cell.length_a   1.000
_cell.length_b   1.000
_cell.length_c   1.000
_cell.angle_alpha   90.00
_cell.angle_beta   90.00
_cell.angle_gamma   90.00
#
_symmetry.space_group_name_H-M   'P 1'
#
loop_
_entity.id
_entity.type
_entity.pdbx_description
1 polymer ?
#
loop_
_entity_poly.entity_id
_entity_poly.type
_entity_poly.pdbx_seq_one_letter_code
_entity_poly.pdbx_strand_id
1 'polypeptide(L)'
;MPQALVRTSPKVVCAAALLGMLLGGCEAARGVAEFTDMATKPAEPKPFVLETRPQNPNYVPVGSTIKRDAKRKTVDEFKKLEAELEAKRISNEAAGSHAQSLGKTPPPAPAPAQPSE
;
A
#
# COMPACT_ATOMS: atom_id res chain seq x y z
N MET A 1 -38.32 -50.36 2.04
CA MET A 1 -38.15 -49.56 3.28
C MET A 1 -38.96 -48.28 3.12
N PRO A 2 -40.17 -48.16 3.71
CA PRO A 2 -40.94 -46.93 3.63
C PRO A 2 -40.34 -45.86 4.56
N GLN A 3 -40.10 -44.66 4.02
CA GLN A 3 -39.62 -43.46 4.70
C GLN A 3 -40.70 -42.97 5.68
N ALA A 4 -40.38 -42.94 6.98
CA ALA A 4 -41.27 -42.39 8.00
C ALA A 4 -41.27 -40.85 7.89
N LEU A 5 -42.43 -40.28 7.54
CA LEU A 5 -42.64 -38.84 7.51
C LEU A 5 -42.72 -38.31 8.96
N VAL A 6 -41.62 -37.73 9.45
CA VAL A 6 -41.55 -37.14 10.79
C VAL A 6 -42.44 -35.89 10.85
N ARG A 7 -43.50 -35.95 11.65
CA ARG A 7 -44.42 -34.83 11.90
C ARG A 7 -43.77 -33.86 12.90
N THR A 8 -42.98 -32.91 12.39
CA THR A 8 -42.35 -31.87 13.22
C THR A 8 -43.36 -30.82 13.63
N SER A 9 -43.36 -30.46 14.92
CA SER A 9 -44.29 -29.47 15.47
C SER A 9 -43.87 -28.03 15.09
N PRO A 10 -44.82 -27.10 14.89
CA PRO A 10 -44.52 -25.74 14.44
C PRO A 10 -43.60 -24.97 15.40
N LYS A 11 -43.62 -25.33 16.69
CA LYS A 11 -42.76 -24.75 17.73
C LYS A 11 -41.28 -25.09 17.52
N VAL A 12 -40.98 -26.29 17.00
CA VAL A 12 -39.60 -26.74 16.73
C VAL A 12 -39.03 -26.04 15.49
N VAL A 13 -39.87 -25.77 14.50
CA VAL A 13 -39.49 -25.01 13.30
C VAL A 13 -39.17 -23.55 13.65
N CYS A 14 -40.00 -22.90 14.47
CA CYS A 14 -39.74 -21.53 14.92
C CYS A 14 -38.49 -21.42 15.80
N ALA A 15 -38.24 -22.38 16.68
CA ALA A 15 -37.04 -22.39 17.51
C ALA A 15 -35.75 -22.55 16.69
N ALA A 16 -35.76 -23.39 15.66
CA ALA A 16 -34.62 -23.56 14.75
C ALA A 16 -34.35 -22.30 13.91
N ALA A 17 -35.40 -21.63 13.44
CA ALA A 17 -35.28 -20.37 12.69
C ALA A 17 -34.69 -19.23 13.55
N LEU A 18 -35.12 -19.12 14.80
CA LEU A 18 -34.57 -18.13 15.74
C LEU A 18 -33.10 -18.41 16.09
N LEU A 19 -32.73 -19.68 16.25
CA LEU A 19 -31.34 -20.06 16.53
C LEU A 19 -30.40 -19.77 15.34
N GLY A 20 -30.90 -19.94 14.10
CA GLY A 20 -30.17 -19.58 12.88
C GLY A 20 -29.92 -18.07 12.74
N MET A 21 -30.87 -17.23 13.16
CA MET A 21 -30.70 -15.77 13.20
C MET A 21 -29.66 -15.34 14.24
N LEU A 22 -29.59 -16.00 15.39
CA LEU A 22 -28.69 -15.64 16.49
C LEU A 22 -27.22 -15.99 16.23
N LEU A 23 -26.93 -17.03 15.46
CA LEU A 23 -25.56 -17.53 15.24
C LEU A 23 -24.88 -16.98 13.98
N GLY A 24 -25.61 -16.35 13.06
CA GLY A 24 -25.08 -15.89 11.77
C GLY A 24 -25.56 -14.52 11.31
N GLY A 25 -26.19 -13.72 12.20
CA GLY A 25 -27.07 -12.60 11.82
C GLY A 25 -26.53 -11.57 10.81
N CYS A 26 -25.22 -11.37 10.70
CA CYS A 26 -24.66 -10.46 9.68
C CYS A 26 -24.39 -11.16 8.35
N GLU A 27 -23.72 -12.32 8.37
CA GLU A 27 -23.31 -13.04 7.16
C GLU A 27 -24.45 -13.87 6.55
N ALA A 28 -25.34 -14.44 7.37
CA ALA A 28 -26.48 -15.22 6.90
C ALA A 28 -27.56 -14.34 6.27
N ALA A 29 -27.83 -13.16 6.83
CA ALA A 29 -28.74 -12.19 6.24
C ALA A 29 -28.17 -11.61 4.93
N ARG A 30 -26.85 -11.37 4.89
CA ARG A 30 -26.14 -10.95 3.68
C ARG A 30 -26.19 -12.01 2.59
N GLY A 31 -25.94 -13.28 2.90
CA GLY A 31 -26.02 -14.38 1.94
C GLY A 31 -27.42 -14.58 1.35
N VAL A 32 -28.47 -14.44 2.17
CA VAL A 32 -29.86 -14.47 1.66
C VAL A 32 -30.15 -13.24 0.80
N ALA A 33 -29.72 -12.05 1.20
CA ALA A 33 -29.91 -10.83 0.42
C ALA A 33 -29.12 -10.84 -0.91
N GLU A 34 -27.94 -11.45 -0.94
CA GLU A 34 -27.15 -11.68 -2.16
C GLU A 34 -27.87 -12.69 -3.07
N PHE A 35 -28.43 -13.76 -2.51
CA PHE A 35 -29.20 -14.76 -3.26
C PHE A 35 -30.52 -14.20 -3.82
N THR A 36 -31.18 -13.28 -3.11
CA THR A 36 -32.43 -12.64 -3.55
C THR A 36 -32.20 -11.33 -4.32
N ASP A 37 -30.95 -11.02 -4.71
CA ASP A 37 -30.54 -9.80 -5.42
C ASP A 37 -30.96 -8.48 -4.73
N MET A 38 -31.20 -8.54 -3.42
CA MET A 38 -31.54 -7.38 -2.58
C MET A 38 -30.31 -6.76 -1.91
N ALA A 39 -29.14 -7.40 -2.01
CA ALA A 39 -27.89 -6.85 -1.52
C ALA A 39 -27.29 -5.84 -2.51
N THR A 40 -26.83 -4.71 -2.00
CA THR A 40 -25.94 -3.82 -2.76
C THR A 40 -24.65 -4.55 -3.09
N LYS A 41 -24.47 -4.90 -4.36
CA LYS A 41 -23.24 -5.50 -4.87
C LYS A 41 -22.10 -4.49 -4.81
N PRO A 42 -20.87 -4.90 -4.44
CA PRO A 42 -19.69 -4.07 -4.62
C PRO A 42 -19.61 -3.63 -6.08
N ALA A 43 -19.40 -2.34 -6.32
CA ALA A 43 -19.20 -1.85 -7.67
C ALA A 43 -17.89 -2.42 -8.22
N GLU A 44 -17.93 -2.93 -9.45
CA GLU A 44 -16.73 -3.36 -10.16
C GLU A 44 -15.72 -2.21 -10.26
N PRO A 45 -14.44 -2.45 -9.92
CA PRO A 45 -13.41 -1.42 -10.05
C PRO A 45 -13.29 -0.95 -11.50
N LYS A 46 -13.03 0.34 -11.70
CA LYS A 46 -12.72 0.86 -13.02
C LYS A 46 -11.44 0.21 -13.58
N PRO A 47 -11.31 0.03 -14.90
CA PRO A 47 -10.18 -0.70 -15.50
C PRO A 47 -8.81 -0.13 -15.13
N PHE A 48 -8.65 1.19 -15.10
CA PHE A 48 -7.38 1.81 -14.69
C PHE A 48 -7.00 1.52 -13.23
N VAL A 49 -7.96 1.20 -12.35
CA VAL A 49 -7.69 0.80 -10.97
C VAL A 49 -7.11 -0.61 -10.93
N LEU A 50 -7.57 -1.51 -11.81
CA LEU A 50 -7.03 -2.86 -11.92
C LEU A 50 -5.61 -2.86 -12.49
N GLU A 51 -5.34 -1.97 -13.45
CA GLU A 51 -4.03 -1.84 -14.10
C GLU A 51 -2.98 -1.19 -13.19
N THR A 52 -3.37 -0.17 -12.42
CA THR A 52 -2.43 0.59 -11.58
C THR A 52 -2.25 0.01 -10.19
N ARG A 53 -3.23 -0.78 -9.69
CA ARG A 53 -3.15 -1.35 -8.34
C ARG A 53 -2.21 -2.55 -8.32
N PRO A 54 -1.18 -2.54 -7.45
CA PRO A 54 -0.37 -3.71 -7.23
C PRO A 54 -1.24 -4.88 -6.76
N GLN A 55 -1.12 -6.02 -7.43
CA GLN A 55 -1.87 -7.24 -7.08
C GLN A 55 -1.49 -7.79 -5.70
N ASN A 56 -0.26 -7.51 -5.26
CA ASN A 56 0.22 -7.85 -3.93
C ASN A 56 0.77 -6.60 -3.24
N PRO A 57 -0.09 -5.83 -2.53
CA PRO A 57 0.37 -4.72 -1.73
C PRO A 57 1.10 -5.28 -0.50
N ASN A 58 2.38 -4.94 -0.36
CA ASN A 58 3.19 -5.21 0.84
C ASN A 58 2.73 -4.32 2.01
N TYR A 59 1.48 -4.50 2.45
CA TYR A 59 0.94 -3.77 3.58
C TYR A 59 1.66 -4.19 4.86
N VAL A 60 2.14 -3.21 5.60
CA VAL A 60 2.64 -3.42 6.95
C VAL A 60 1.43 -3.56 7.88
N PRO A 61 1.24 -4.70 8.56
CA PRO A 61 0.07 -4.91 9.39
C PRO A 61 0.04 -3.92 10.56
N VAL A 62 -1.16 -3.45 10.90
CA VAL A 62 -1.39 -2.60 12.07
C VAL A 62 -1.05 -3.41 13.32
N GLY A 63 -0.27 -2.83 14.23
CA GLY A 63 0.26 -3.53 15.41
C GLY A 63 1.52 -4.35 15.15
N SER A 64 2.12 -4.26 13.95
CA SER A 64 3.44 -4.85 13.72
C SER A 64 4.49 -4.21 14.64
N THR A 65 5.25 -5.07 15.32
CA THR A 65 6.42 -4.65 16.09
C THR A 65 7.63 -4.68 15.18
N ILE A 66 8.28 -3.52 14.99
CA ILE A 66 9.51 -3.43 14.22
C ILE A 66 10.63 -4.09 15.02
N LYS A 67 11.11 -5.26 14.55
CA LYS A 67 12.17 -6.05 15.21
C LYS A 67 13.59 -5.61 14.86
N ARG A 68 13.76 -4.50 14.15
CA ARG A 68 15.10 -4.03 13.76
C ARG A 68 15.85 -3.58 15.01
N ASP A 69 17.11 -3.99 15.12
CA ASP A 69 17.97 -3.51 16.19
C ASP A 69 18.11 -2.00 16.11
N ALA A 70 17.65 -1.31 17.16
CA ALA A 70 17.76 0.13 17.32
C ALA A 70 18.71 0.42 18.48
N LYS A 71 19.98 0.00 18.34
CA LYS A 71 21.00 0.31 19.34
C LYS A 71 21.24 1.82 19.37
N ARG A 72 21.22 2.41 20.57
CA ARG A 72 21.70 3.80 20.75
C ARG A 72 23.17 3.85 20.37
N LYS A 73 23.50 4.78 19.49
CA LYS A 73 24.90 5.09 19.18
C LYS A 73 25.59 5.59 20.44
N THR A 74 26.83 5.18 20.66
CA THR A 74 27.63 5.73 21.77
C THR A 74 28.01 7.18 21.48
N VAL A 75 28.47 7.92 22.49
CA VAL A 75 28.91 9.31 22.31
C VAL A 75 30.10 9.38 21.33
N ASP A 76 30.99 8.39 21.36
CA ASP A 76 32.14 8.34 20.45
C ASP A 76 31.72 8.03 19.01
N GLU A 77 30.78 7.09 18.82
CA GLU A 77 30.17 6.81 17.50
C GLU A 77 29.46 8.06 16.95
N PHE A 78 28.82 8.85 17.81
CA PHE A 78 28.16 10.08 17.42
C PHE A 78 29.16 11.15 16.96
N LYS A 79 30.22 11.41 17.74
CA LYS A 79 31.28 12.35 17.36
C LYS A 79 31.97 11.95 16.05
N LYS A 80 32.17 10.65 15.85
CA LYS A 80 32.73 10.13 14.59
C LYS A 80 31.81 10.44 13.41
N LEU A 81 30.50 10.28 13.56
CA LEU A 81 29.52 10.61 12.52
C LEU A 81 29.47 12.10 12.22
N GLU A 82 29.59 12.97 13.22
CA GLU A 82 29.69 14.41 13.01
C GLU A 82 30.93 14.75 12.17
N ALA A 83 32.08 14.16 12.50
CA ALA A 83 33.31 14.34 11.72
C ALA A 83 33.17 13.82 10.27
N GLU A 84 32.52 12.67 10.08
CA GLU A 84 32.27 12.11 8.75
C GLU A 84 31.32 12.99 7.93
N LEU A 85 30.27 13.54 8.54
CA LEU A 85 29.33 14.43 7.86
C LEU A 85 29.99 15.76 7.49
N GLU A 86 30.81 16.31 8.37
CA GLU A 86 31.53 17.55 8.10
C GLU A 86 32.57 17.36 6.98
N ALA A 87 33.30 16.25 6.98
CA ALA A 87 34.19 15.90 5.87
C ALA A 87 33.44 15.77 4.54
N LYS A 88 32.23 15.16 4.56
CA LYS A 88 31.38 15.08 3.37
C LYS A 88 30.87 16.45 2.92
N ARG A 89 30.52 17.34 3.85
CA ARG A 89 30.12 18.72 3.54
C ARG A 89 31.23 19.43 2.78
N ILE A 90 32.46 19.41 3.33
CA ILE A 90 33.63 20.03 2.71
C ILE A 90 33.92 19.44 1.33
N SER A 91 33.87 18.10 1.20
CA SER A 91 34.08 17.43 -0.09
C SER A 91 33.03 17.82 -1.13
N ASN A 92 31.76 17.93 -0.73
CA ASN A 92 30.67 18.30 -1.62
C ASN A 92 30.76 19.78 -2.03
N GLU A 93 31.16 20.67 -1.12
CA GLU A 93 31.41 22.09 -1.41
C GLU A 93 32.58 22.26 -2.38
N ALA A 94 33.65 21.49 -2.21
CA ALA A 94 34.78 21.47 -3.14
C ALA A 94 34.36 20.94 -4.52
N ALA A 95 33.62 19.84 -4.58
CA ALA A 95 33.09 19.30 -5.84
C ALA A 95 32.14 20.28 -6.54
N GLY A 96 31.27 20.95 -5.78
CA GLY A 96 30.36 21.97 -6.28
C GLY A 96 31.07 23.20 -6.84
N SER A 97 32.07 23.71 -6.14
CA SER A 97 32.87 24.85 -6.63
C SER A 97 33.69 24.48 -7.88
N HIS A 98 34.22 23.26 -7.94
CA HIS A 98 34.86 22.74 -9.14
C HIS A 98 33.89 22.65 -10.32
N ALA A 99 32.71 22.06 -10.14
CA ALA A 99 31.68 22.00 -11.18
C ALA A 99 31.24 23.38 -11.67
N GLN A 100 31.07 24.36 -10.76
CA GLN A 100 30.78 25.74 -11.13
C GLN A 100 31.89 26.37 -11.97
N SER A 101 33.16 26.04 -11.71
CA SER A 101 34.28 26.54 -12.51
C SER A 101 34.25 25.98 -13.94
N LEU A 102 33.93 24.69 -14.10
CA LEU A 102 33.82 24.03 -15.40
C LEU A 102 32.58 24.48 -16.19
N GLY A 103 31.49 24.84 -15.50
CA GLY A 103 30.25 25.31 -16.11
C GLY A 103 30.29 26.73 -16.69
N LYS A 104 31.39 27.49 -16.49
CA LYS A 104 31.56 28.85 -17.02
C LYS A 104 32.01 28.88 -18.48
N THR A 105 31.64 27.90 -19.29
CA THR A 105 31.96 27.92 -20.71
C THR A 105 31.09 28.97 -21.42
N PRO A 106 31.68 29.85 -22.25
CA PRO A 106 30.91 30.75 -23.10
C PRO A 106 29.99 29.94 -24.03
N PRO A 107 28.81 30.47 -24.41
CA PRO A 107 27.99 29.83 -25.42
C PRO A 107 28.80 29.61 -26.70
N PRO A 108 28.65 28.47 -27.39
CA PRO A 108 29.34 28.22 -28.65
C PRO A 108 28.98 29.31 -29.65
N ALA A 109 29.98 29.78 -30.41
CA ALA A 109 29.77 30.80 -31.42
C ALA A 109 28.66 30.37 -32.40
N PRO A 110 27.77 31.29 -32.82
CA PRO A 110 26.76 30.98 -33.84
C PRO A 110 27.43 30.36 -35.07
N ALA A 111 26.81 29.31 -35.62
CA ALA A 111 27.28 28.72 -36.87
C ALA A 111 27.34 29.83 -37.95
N PRO A 112 28.39 29.88 -38.79
CA PRO A 112 28.46 30.83 -39.89
C PRO A 112 27.22 30.66 -40.77
N ALA A 113 26.57 31.79 -41.12
CA ALA A 113 25.46 31.77 -42.06
C ALA A 113 25.94 31.15 -43.38
N GLN A 114 25.26 30.08 -43.80
CA GLN A 114 25.48 29.46 -45.10
C GLN A 114 25.18 30.52 -46.18
N PRO A 115 26.02 30.68 -47.23
CA PRO A 115 25.77 31.64 -48.30
C PRO A 115 24.39 31.38 -48.92
N SER A 116 23.56 32.41 -49.00
CA SER A 116 22.32 32.38 -49.78
C SER A 116 22.66 32.44 -51.26
N GLU A 117 22.18 31.45 -52.03
CA GLU A 117 22.19 31.40 -53.49
C GLU A 117 21.22 32.43 -54.11
#